data_AF-A0A0Q4ELI7-F1
#
_entry.id   AF-A0A0Q4ELI7-F1
#
_cell.length_a   1.000
_cell.length_b   1.000
_cell.length_c   1.000
_cell.angle_alpha   90.00
_cell.angle_beta   90.00
_cell.angle_gamma   90.00
#
_symmetry.space_group_name_H-M   'P 1'
#
loop_
_entity.id
_entity.type
_entity.pdbx_description
1 polymer ?
#
loop_
_entity_poly.entity_id
_entity_poly.type
_entity_poly.pdbx_seq_one_letter_code
_entity_poly.pdbx_strand_id
1 'polypeptide(L)'
;MDLFNKYLPLFSEAWKEKYQSVLAEEHLYSISSNIQKFKTGTLEWDLPFFHEEIKPDRAESFRIFINILESRDADEHKARQMEQIPFEHWLNILGQRVTSASIRDENAIPPSRTVLIEACEKPFNKEVTIAQRAWEKHAGRTDDQFWGDITGNNRQKQQNVMEKIHFILDHTTWWNVFFHYKHGLVFEIREKGGHGIRWSHGGEQLIGFLEVFINE
;
A
#
# COMPACT_ATOMS: atom_id res chain seq x y z
N MET A 1 16.20 0.34 -11.08
CA MET A 1 17.34 -0.46 -10.59
C MET A 1 17.10 -0.65 -9.11
N ASP A 2 17.03 -1.89 -8.64
CA ASP A 2 16.77 -2.20 -7.23
C ASP A 2 18.02 -1.84 -6.41
N LEU A 3 17.86 -0.88 -5.49
CA LEU A 3 18.95 -0.35 -4.66
C LEU A 3 19.36 -1.34 -3.56
N PHE A 4 18.51 -2.32 -3.22
CA PHE A 4 18.62 -3.10 -1.99
C PHE A 4 19.12 -4.53 -2.23
N ASN A 5 18.98 -5.08 -3.44
CA ASN A 5 19.31 -6.48 -3.74
C ASN A 5 20.69 -6.94 -3.28
N LYS A 6 21.72 -6.11 -3.39
CA LYS A 6 23.09 -6.47 -2.95
C LYS A 6 23.25 -6.54 -1.43
N TYR A 7 22.34 -5.93 -0.67
CA TYR A 7 22.35 -5.92 0.80
C TYR A 7 21.52 -7.05 1.41
N LEU A 8 20.58 -7.64 0.66
CA LEU A 8 19.75 -8.76 1.12
C LEU A 8 20.54 -9.91 1.75
N PRO A 9 21.64 -10.43 1.16
CA PRO A 9 22.41 -11.49 1.80
C PRO A 9 23.17 -11.02 3.04
N LEU A 10 23.37 -9.70 3.19
CA LEU A 10 24.17 -9.09 4.26
C LEU A 10 23.36 -8.76 5.51
N PHE A 11 22.02 -8.74 5.40
CA PHE A 11 21.16 -8.61 6.57
C PHE A 11 21.28 -9.84 7.48
N SER A 12 21.23 -9.61 8.79
CA SER A 12 21.24 -10.65 9.81
C SER A 12 19.97 -11.49 9.76
N GLU A 13 20.10 -12.78 10.08
CA GLU A 13 18.97 -13.70 10.05
C GLU A 13 17.85 -13.29 11.02
N ALA A 14 18.21 -12.77 12.20
CA ALA A 14 17.23 -12.25 13.16
C ALA A 14 16.44 -11.05 12.62
N TRP A 15 17.10 -10.16 11.87
CA TRP A 15 16.42 -9.03 11.24
C TRP A 15 15.51 -9.51 10.10
N LYS A 16 15.98 -10.42 9.26
CA LYS A 16 15.18 -11.03 8.18
C LYS A 16 13.95 -11.75 8.73
N GLU A 17 14.11 -12.59 9.75
CA GLU A 17 12.98 -13.33 10.34
C GLU A 17 11.85 -12.39 10.76
N LYS A 18 12.21 -11.26 11.37
CA LYS A 18 11.27 -10.25 11.85
C LYS A 18 10.68 -9.38 10.73
N TYR A 19 11.48 -8.97 9.76
CA TYR A 19 11.12 -7.93 8.79
C TYR A 19 11.08 -8.41 7.33
N GLN A 20 11.16 -9.72 7.08
CA GLN A 20 11.21 -10.33 5.73
C GLN A 20 10.15 -9.82 4.78
N SER A 21 8.95 -9.50 5.28
CA SER A 21 7.87 -9.02 4.42
C SER A 21 8.28 -7.75 3.70
N VAL A 22 9.00 -6.80 4.33
CA VAL A 22 9.45 -5.55 3.67
C VAL A 22 10.51 -5.80 2.60
N LEU A 23 11.17 -6.96 2.65
CA LEU A 23 12.17 -7.40 1.68
C LEU A 23 11.56 -8.09 0.45
N ALA A 24 10.23 -8.18 0.36
CA ALA A 24 9.58 -8.63 -0.86
C ALA A 24 9.95 -7.73 -2.05
N GLU A 25 10.14 -8.34 -3.22
CA GLU A 25 10.62 -7.65 -4.43
C GLU A 25 9.77 -6.41 -4.78
N GLU A 26 8.45 -6.50 -4.67
CA GLU A 26 7.54 -5.38 -4.98
C GLU A 26 7.70 -4.18 -4.02
N HIS A 27 8.02 -4.45 -2.75
CA HIS A 27 8.24 -3.40 -1.76
C HIS A 27 9.63 -2.78 -1.92
N LEU A 28 10.67 -3.57 -2.15
CA LEU A 28 12.02 -3.04 -2.43
C LEU A 28 12.06 -2.21 -3.71
N TYR A 29 11.33 -2.65 -4.74
CA TYR A 29 11.12 -1.88 -5.96
C TYR A 29 10.44 -0.54 -5.65
N SER A 30 9.36 -0.56 -4.87
CA SER A 30 8.62 0.64 -4.47
C SER A 30 9.50 1.61 -3.69
N ILE A 31 10.24 1.11 -2.70
CA ILE A 31 11.20 1.91 -1.91
C ILE A 31 12.26 2.53 -2.81
N SER A 32 12.86 1.74 -3.70
CA SER A 32 13.87 2.23 -4.65
C SER A 32 13.31 3.32 -5.57
N SER A 33 12.11 3.11 -6.09
CA SER A 33 11.38 4.09 -6.92
C SER A 33 11.09 5.37 -6.16
N ASN A 34 10.62 5.26 -4.91
CA ASN A 34 10.31 6.40 -4.06
C ASN A 34 11.56 7.21 -3.71
N ILE A 35 12.69 6.55 -3.41
CA ILE A 35 13.98 7.23 -3.18
C ILE A 35 14.40 8.03 -4.42
N GLN A 36 14.31 7.44 -5.61
CA GLN A 36 14.65 8.16 -6.85
C GLN A 36 13.73 9.35 -7.09
N LYS A 37 12.41 9.17 -6.96
CA LYS A 37 11.42 10.25 -7.08
C LYS A 37 11.65 11.37 -6.07
N PHE A 38 12.02 11.02 -4.83
CA PHE A 38 12.37 12.01 -3.80
C PHE A 38 13.58 12.83 -4.23
N LYS A 39 14.66 12.18 -4.71
CA LYS A 39 15.87 12.85 -5.19
C LYS A 39 15.62 13.77 -6.38
N THR A 40 14.71 13.39 -7.28
CA THR A 40 14.37 14.17 -8.48
C THR A 40 13.25 15.19 -8.26
N GLY A 41 12.67 15.26 -7.05
CA GLY A 41 11.55 16.15 -6.75
C GLY A 41 10.24 15.80 -7.47
N THR A 42 10.05 14.54 -7.85
CA THR A 42 8.87 14.04 -8.60
C THR A 42 7.97 13.13 -7.76
N LEU A 43 8.16 13.11 -6.45
CA LEU A 43 7.38 12.31 -5.52
C LEU A 43 6.01 12.97 -5.26
N GLU A 44 4.93 12.39 -5.79
CA GLU A 44 3.56 12.89 -5.61
C GLU A 44 2.83 12.18 -4.46
N TRP A 45 2.80 12.76 -3.27
CA TRP A 45 2.15 12.17 -2.07
C TRP A 45 1.20 13.11 -1.33
N ASP A 46 0.74 14.18 -1.98
CA ASP A 46 -0.21 15.11 -1.36
C ASP A 46 -1.68 14.72 -1.59
N LEU A 47 -1.92 13.82 -2.56
CA LEU A 47 -3.25 13.39 -2.96
C LEU A 47 -3.44 11.87 -2.76
N PRO A 48 -4.67 11.42 -2.50
CA PRO A 48 -5.83 12.23 -2.12
C PRO A 48 -5.57 12.96 -0.80
N PHE A 49 -6.22 14.11 -0.64
CA PHE A 49 -6.14 14.88 0.60
C PHE A 49 -7.07 14.24 1.64
N PHE A 50 -6.59 14.14 2.87
CA PHE A 50 -7.37 13.69 4.02
C PHE A 50 -7.04 14.55 5.23
N HIS A 51 -8.02 15.27 5.76
CA HIS A 51 -7.78 16.28 6.80
C HIS A 51 -7.29 15.71 8.14
N GLU A 52 -7.60 14.45 8.46
CA GLU A 52 -7.10 13.76 9.66
C GLU A 52 -5.69 13.16 9.48
N GLU A 53 -5.07 13.33 8.31
CA GLU A 53 -3.74 12.79 8.06
C GLU A 53 -2.68 13.53 8.87
N ILE A 54 -1.88 12.75 9.60
CA ILE A 54 -0.69 13.22 10.30
C ILE A 54 0.47 13.15 9.31
N LYS A 55 1.15 14.29 9.08
CA LYS A 55 2.30 14.38 8.18
C LYS A 55 3.60 14.07 8.93
N PRO A 56 4.19 12.86 8.77
CA PRO A 56 5.51 12.57 9.36
C PRO A 56 6.61 13.41 8.67
N ASP A 57 7.74 13.65 9.35
CA ASP A 57 8.96 14.13 8.66
C ASP A 57 9.57 13.01 7.83
N ARG A 58 8.98 12.87 6.66
CA ARG A 58 9.35 11.90 5.66
C ARG A 58 10.65 12.28 4.95
N ALA A 59 10.96 13.58 4.89
CA ALA A 59 12.22 14.03 4.31
C ALA A 59 13.39 13.54 5.17
N GLU A 60 13.22 13.48 6.49
CA GLU A 60 14.19 12.84 7.38
C GLU A 60 14.38 11.36 7.08
N SER A 61 13.29 10.60 6.95
CA SER A 61 13.37 9.18 6.54
C SER A 61 14.17 9.01 5.24
N PHE A 62 13.85 9.76 4.18
CA PHE A 62 14.60 9.66 2.93
C PHE A 62 16.08 10.01 3.10
N ARG A 63 16.41 11.08 3.84
CA ARG A 63 17.79 11.49 4.10
C ARG A 63 18.59 10.40 4.79
N ILE A 64 18.01 9.70 5.79
CA ILE A 64 18.67 8.59 6.49
C ILE A 64 19.11 7.51 5.49
N PHE A 65 18.18 7.03 4.66
CA PHE A 65 18.47 5.96 3.70
C PHE A 65 19.44 6.41 2.61
N ILE A 66 19.26 7.62 2.06
CA ILE A 66 20.14 8.16 1.02
C ILE A 66 21.57 8.29 1.55
N ASN A 67 21.74 8.83 2.78
CA ASN A 67 23.06 8.98 3.39
C ASN A 67 23.77 7.63 3.56
N ILE A 68 23.06 6.57 3.95
CA ILE A 68 23.64 5.23 4.08
C ILE A 68 23.97 4.65 2.70
N LEU A 69 23.03 4.69 1.76
CA LEU A 69 23.20 4.12 0.42
C LEU A 69 24.36 4.80 -0.34
N GLU A 70 24.52 6.11 -0.19
CA GLU A 70 25.54 6.93 -0.85
C GLU A 70 26.84 7.09 -0.07
N SER A 71 26.94 6.54 1.15
CA SER A 71 28.17 6.58 1.93
C SER A 71 29.31 5.82 1.23
N ARG A 72 30.55 6.06 1.66
CA ARG A 72 31.73 5.31 1.18
C ARG A 72 31.98 4.03 1.98
N ASP A 73 31.08 3.68 2.89
CA ASP A 73 31.26 2.52 3.75
C ASP A 73 31.13 1.22 2.96
N ALA A 74 31.73 0.15 3.50
CA ALA A 74 31.57 -1.20 2.98
C ALA A 74 30.10 -1.63 3.02
N ASP A 75 29.68 -2.50 2.11
CA ASP A 75 28.28 -2.89 1.97
C ASP A 75 27.75 -3.61 3.23
N GLU A 76 28.61 -4.36 3.95
CA GLU A 76 28.29 -4.97 5.23
C GLU A 76 28.02 -3.93 6.33
N HIS A 77 28.73 -2.80 6.30
CA HIS A 77 28.50 -1.72 7.24
C HIS A 77 27.18 -1.01 6.96
N LYS A 78 26.89 -0.74 5.68
CA LYS A 78 25.61 -0.16 5.24
C LYS A 78 24.42 -1.06 5.60
N ALA A 79 24.55 -2.38 5.40
CA ALA A 79 23.52 -3.33 5.81
C ALA A 79 23.22 -3.23 7.31
N ARG A 80 24.26 -3.22 8.17
CA ARG A 80 24.09 -3.05 9.62
C ARG A 80 23.48 -1.70 10.00
N GLN A 81 23.87 -0.61 9.33
CA GLN A 81 23.26 0.71 9.54
C GLN A 81 21.77 0.69 9.18
N MET A 82 21.39 0.05 8.08
CA MET A 82 20.00 -0.10 7.67
C MET A 82 19.16 -0.93 8.67
N GLU A 83 19.75 -1.95 9.29
CA GLU A 83 19.06 -2.74 10.33
C GLU A 83 18.74 -1.92 11.59
N GLN A 84 19.56 -0.91 11.88
CA GLN A 84 19.42 -0.04 13.05
C GLN A 84 18.40 1.09 12.83
N ILE A 85 17.93 1.29 11.60
CA ILE A 85 16.92 2.30 11.30
C ILE A 85 15.60 1.91 11.99
N PRO A 86 14.98 2.81 12.79
CA PRO A 86 13.65 2.58 13.32
C PRO A 86 12.66 2.22 12.21
N PHE A 87 11.87 1.16 12.41
CA PHE A 87 11.07 0.56 11.35
C PHE A 87 10.05 1.53 10.73
N GLU A 88 9.61 2.52 11.49
CA GLU A 88 8.75 3.58 10.99
C GLU A 88 9.33 4.37 9.81
N HIS A 89 10.67 4.48 9.68
CA HIS A 89 11.29 5.13 8.53
C HIS A 89 11.25 4.23 7.28
N TRP A 90 11.30 2.90 7.44
CA TRP A 90 11.06 1.96 6.32
C TRP A 90 9.65 2.13 5.77
N LEU A 91 8.64 2.23 6.66
CA LEU A 91 7.26 2.47 6.27
C LEU A 91 7.08 3.85 5.59
N ASN A 92 7.75 4.88 6.11
CA ASN A 92 7.70 6.23 5.52
C ASN A 92 8.22 6.27 4.08
N ILE A 93 9.35 5.60 3.77
CA ILE A 93 9.91 5.57 2.41
C ILE A 93 9.19 4.57 1.51
N LEU A 94 8.55 3.55 2.08
CA LEU A 94 7.63 2.66 1.35
C LEU A 94 6.36 3.41 0.93
N GLY A 95 5.97 4.44 1.68
CA GLY A 95 4.91 5.39 1.31
C GLY A 95 3.70 5.38 2.22
N GLN A 96 3.81 4.87 3.45
CA GLN A 96 2.70 4.87 4.40
C GLN A 96 2.22 6.31 4.63
N ARG A 97 0.89 6.48 4.57
CA ARG A 97 0.17 7.68 5.00
C ARG A 97 -0.36 7.40 6.41
N VAL A 98 -0.27 8.38 7.31
CA VAL A 98 -0.45 8.14 8.75
C VAL A 98 -1.67 8.88 9.29
N THR A 99 -2.41 8.23 10.17
CA THR A 99 -3.53 8.80 10.93
C THR A 99 -3.32 8.49 12.41
N SER A 100 -4.16 9.03 13.30
CA SER A 100 -4.08 8.75 14.74
C SER A 100 -4.23 7.26 15.09
N ALA A 101 -4.89 6.47 14.25
CA ALA A 101 -5.14 5.04 14.45
C ALA A 101 -4.12 4.13 13.73
N SER A 102 -3.11 4.68 13.05
CA SER A 102 -2.13 3.92 12.30
C SER A 102 -1.19 3.13 13.21
N ILE A 103 -0.86 1.90 12.79
CA ILE A 103 0.29 1.17 13.34
C ILE A 103 1.55 1.49 12.53
N ARG A 104 2.73 1.44 13.17
CA ARG A 104 4.01 1.85 12.57
C ARG A 104 5.16 0.87 12.87
N ASP A 105 4.81 -0.39 13.13
CA ASP A 105 5.74 -1.50 13.31
C ASP A 105 5.71 -2.45 12.09
N GLU A 106 6.41 -3.59 12.18
CA GLU A 106 6.48 -4.59 11.10
C GLU A 106 5.12 -5.12 10.64
N ASN A 107 4.07 -5.04 11.47
CA ASN A 107 2.75 -5.49 11.05
C ASN A 107 2.17 -4.51 10.01
N ALA A 108 2.61 -3.25 9.96
CA ALA A 108 2.11 -2.27 9.01
C ALA A 108 2.58 -2.49 7.55
N ILE A 109 3.41 -3.52 7.30
CA ILE A 109 3.88 -3.84 5.95
C ILE A 109 2.67 -4.22 5.07
N PRO A 110 2.48 -3.60 3.89
CA PRO A 110 1.38 -3.91 2.99
C PRO A 110 1.36 -5.40 2.60
N PRO A 111 0.16 -6.03 2.48
CA PRO A 111 0.03 -7.33 1.84
C PRO A 111 0.46 -7.30 0.37
N SER A 112 0.85 -8.45 -0.16
CA SER A 112 1.29 -8.53 -1.55
C SER A 112 0.14 -8.30 -2.54
N ARG A 113 0.46 -7.77 -3.73
CA ARG A 113 -0.55 -7.56 -4.78
C ARG A 113 -1.33 -8.84 -5.10
N THR A 114 -0.63 -9.98 -5.13
CA THR A 114 -1.24 -11.29 -5.38
C THR A 114 -2.29 -11.62 -4.33
N VAL A 115 -1.98 -11.48 -3.04
CA VAL A 115 -2.93 -11.77 -1.94
C VAL A 115 -4.17 -10.88 -2.03
N LEU A 116 -3.98 -9.59 -2.35
CA LEU A 116 -5.09 -8.63 -2.50
C LEU A 116 -6.03 -9.00 -3.66
N ILE A 117 -5.45 -9.42 -4.80
CA ILE A 117 -6.21 -9.86 -5.99
C ILE A 117 -6.95 -11.17 -5.70
N GLU A 118 -6.28 -12.16 -5.11
CA GLU A 118 -6.90 -13.44 -4.76
C GLU A 118 -8.10 -13.24 -3.83
N ALA A 119 -8.00 -12.33 -2.86
CA ALA A 119 -9.12 -12.00 -1.98
C ALA A 119 -10.33 -11.42 -2.72
N CYS A 120 -10.11 -10.65 -3.79
CA CYS A 120 -11.15 -10.10 -4.65
C CYS A 120 -11.81 -11.17 -5.52
N GLU A 121 -11.04 -12.13 -6.02
CA GLU A 121 -11.48 -13.19 -6.92
C GLU A 121 -12.17 -14.36 -6.22
N LYS A 122 -12.11 -14.43 -4.88
CA LYS A 122 -12.84 -15.44 -4.10
C LYS A 122 -14.32 -15.51 -4.50
N PRO A 123 -14.90 -16.72 -4.67
CA PRO A 123 -16.30 -16.86 -5.02
C PRO A 123 -17.19 -16.41 -3.85
N PHE A 124 -18.14 -15.52 -4.13
CA PHE A 124 -19.23 -15.23 -3.19
C PHE A 124 -20.32 -16.32 -3.30
N ASN A 125 -20.57 -16.79 -4.50
CA ASN A 125 -21.39 -17.96 -4.80
C ASN A 125 -20.88 -18.63 -6.10
N LYS A 126 -21.69 -19.50 -6.72
CA LYS A 126 -21.30 -20.23 -7.94
C LYS A 126 -21.15 -19.35 -9.19
N GLU A 127 -21.64 -18.11 -9.16
CA GLU A 127 -21.77 -17.24 -10.33
C GLU A 127 -21.00 -15.93 -10.23
N VAL A 128 -20.74 -15.44 -9.01
CA VAL A 128 -20.14 -14.12 -8.78
C VAL A 128 -19.03 -14.16 -7.73
N THR A 129 -18.03 -13.30 -7.91
CA THR A 129 -16.94 -13.08 -6.96
C THR A 129 -17.35 -12.14 -5.83
N ILE A 130 -16.57 -12.14 -4.73
CA ILE A 130 -16.71 -11.17 -3.63
C ILE A 130 -16.54 -9.74 -4.16
N ALA A 131 -15.57 -9.51 -5.06
CA ALA A 131 -15.36 -8.20 -5.68
C ALA A 131 -16.58 -7.72 -6.48
N GLN A 132 -17.17 -8.56 -7.35
CA GLN A 132 -18.38 -8.17 -8.07
C GLN A 132 -19.49 -7.80 -7.10
N ARG A 133 -19.74 -8.63 -6.08
CA ARG A 133 -20.81 -8.38 -5.11
C ARG A 133 -20.58 -7.09 -4.32
N ALA A 134 -19.34 -6.81 -3.91
CA ALA A 134 -18.98 -5.58 -3.22
C ALA A 134 -19.16 -4.35 -4.12
N TRP A 135 -18.79 -4.45 -5.39
CA TRP A 135 -18.89 -3.37 -6.38
C TRP A 135 -20.35 -3.04 -6.70
N GLU A 136 -21.19 -4.03 -7.00
CA GLU A 136 -22.61 -3.81 -7.26
C GLU A 136 -23.32 -3.11 -6.09
N LYS A 137 -22.94 -3.44 -4.86
CA LYS A 137 -23.46 -2.78 -3.65
C LYS A 137 -22.94 -1.34 -3.51
N HIS A 138 -21.71 -1.08 -3.92
CA HIS A 138 -21.07 0.24 -3.80
C HIS A 138 -21.57 1.18 -4.91
N ALA A 139 -21.43 0.79 -6.17
CA ALA A 139 -21.88 1.56 -7.34
C ALA A 139 -23.38 1.86 -7.29
N GLY A 140 -24.21 0.96 -6.74
CA GLY A 140 -25.65 1.21 -6.59
C GLY A 140 -26.04 2.25 -5.53
N ARG A 141 -25.08 2.82 -4.79
CA ARG A 141 -25.32 3.81 -3.72
C ARG A 141 -24.77 5.20 -4.03
N THR A 142 -23.94 5.31 -5.06
CA THR A 142 -23.22 6.52 -5.40
C THR A 142 -23.53 6.91 -6.84
N ASP A 143 -23.58 8.21 -7.13
CA ASP A 143 -23.67 8.75 -8.50
C ASP A 143 -22.27 8.98 -9.11
N ASP A 144 -21.28 8.26 -8.55
CA ASP A 144 -19.89 8.35 -8.92
C ASP A 144 -19.59 7.52 -10.19
N GLN A 145 -19.33 8.25 -11.28
CA GLN A 145 -19.01 7.69 -12.58
C GLN A 145 -17.73 6.85 -12.60
N PHE A 146 -16.83 7.00 -11.61
CA PHE A 146 -15.62 6.21 -11.53
C PHE A 146 -15.93 4.70 -11.50
N TRP A 147 -16.94 4.29 -10.74
CA TRP A 147 -17.31 2.88 -10.60
C TRP A 147 -18.11 2.34 -11.78
N GLY A 148 -18.69 3.23 -12.59
CA GLY A 148 -19.46 2.90 -13.78
C GLY A 148 -20.80 2.22 -13.49
N ASP A 149 -21.54 1.94 -14.57
CA ASP A 149 -22.89 1.37 -14.48
C ASP A 149 -22.86 -0.15 -14.28
N ILE A 150 -23.83 -0.65 -13.49
CA ILE A 150 -24.04 -2.07 -13.26
C ILE A 150 -24.82 -2.68 -14.43
N THR A 151 -24.17 -2.81 -15.58
CA THR A 151 -24.76 -3.39 -16.80
C THR A 151 -23.96 -4.61 -17.31
N GLY A 152 -24.57 -5.42 -18.19
CA GLY A 152 -23.95 -6.63 -18.75
C GLY A 152 -24.12 -7.90 -17.91
N ASN A 153 -23.56 -9.02 -18.42
CA ASN A 153 -23.57 -10.31 -17.73
C ASN A 153 -22.46 -10.43 -16.67
N ASN A 154 -22.50 -11.45 -15.81
CA ASN A 154 -21.53 -11.61 -14.71
C ASN A 154 -20.07 -11.60 -15.18
N ARG A 155 -19.75 -12.21 -16.33
CA ARG A 155 -18.39 -12.19 -16.88
C ARG A 155 -17.92 -10.76 -17.19
N GLN A 156 -18.78 -9.97 -17.84
CA GLN A 156 -18.49 -8.56 -18.16
C GLN A 156 -18.35 -7.73 -16.89
N LYS A 157 -19.26 -7.90 -15.93
CA LYS A 157 -19.22 -7.21 -14.64
C LYS A 157 -17.95 -7.51 -13.85
N GLN A 158 -17.56 -8.79 -13.79
CA GLN A 158 -16.31 -9.22 -13.14
C GLN A 158 -15.09 -8.61 -13.82
N GLN A 159 -15.05 -8.59 -15.14
CA GLN A 159 -13.96 -7.94 -15.87
C GLN A 159 -13.88 -6.45 -15.52
N ASN A 160 -15.00 -5.73 -15.57
CA ASN A 160 -15.06 -4.30 -15.28
C ASN A 160 -14.57 -3.98 -13.85
N VAL A 161 -15.04 -4.71 -12.83
CA VAL A 161 -14.59 -4.47 -11.45
C VAL A 161 -13.11 -4.79 -11.27
N MET A 162 -12.60 -5.85 -11.90
CA MET A 162 -11.19 -6.19 -11.80
C MET A 162 -10.30 -5.15 -12.49
N GLU A 163 -10.73 -4.59 -13.62
CA GLU A 163 -10.05 -3.47 -14.27
C GLU A 163 -9.94 -2.26 -13.32
N LYS A 164 -10.98 -1.95 -12.55
CA LYS A 164 -10.95 -0.88 -11.53
C LYS A 164 -10.04 -1.21 -10.35
N ILE A 165 -10.03 -2.47 -9.90
CA ILE A 165 -9.14 -2.92 -8.82
C ILE A 165 -7.67 -2.78 -9.26
N HIS A 166 -7.33 -3.26 -10.46
CA HIS A 166 -5.99 -3.11 -11.01
C HIS A 166 -5.62 -1.65 -11.19
N PHE A 167 -6.54 -0.82 -11.68
CA PHE A 167 -6.30 0.62 -11.79
C PHE A 167 -5.92 1.25 -10.45
N ILE A 168 -6.69 0.98 -9.38
CA ILE A 168 -6.40 1.54 -8.04
C ILE A 168 -5.06 1.02 -7.51
N LEU A 169 -4.76 -0.27 -7.65
CA LEU A 169 -3.48 -0.84 -7.23
C LEU A 169 -2.30 -0.20 -7.97
N ASP A 170 -2.41 -0.04 -9.28
CA ASP A 170 -1.34 0.49 -10.14
C ASP A 170 -1.14 2.01 -9.95
N HIS A 171 -2.18 2.72 -9.50
CA HIS A 171 -2.18 4.18 -9.28
C HIS A 171 -2.32 4.56 -7.81
N THR A 172 -1.95 3.66 -6.90
CA THR A 172 -2.01 3.93 -5.46
C THR A 172 -1.09 5.09 -5.08
N THR A 173 -1.65 6.14 -4.50
CA THR A 173 -0.90 7.29 -3.96
C THR A 173 -1.08 7.45 -2.45
N TRP A 174 -1.99 6.68 -1.87
CA TRP A 174 -2.25 6.65 -0.44
C TRP A 174 -2.50 5.22 -0.01
N TRP A 175 -1.77 4.76 1.00
CA TRP A 175 -2.04 3.49 1.65
C TRP A 175 -1.75 3.61 3.16
N ASN A 176 -2.46 2.82 3.95
CA ASN A 176 -2.29 2.79 5.40
C ASN A 176 -2.74 1.44 6.00
N VAL A 177 -2.20 1.13 7.17
CA VAL A 177 -2.65 0.06 8.06
C VAL A 177 -3.03 0.67 9.40
N PHE A 178 -4.29 0.53 9.79
CA PHE A 178 -4.84 1.22 10.96
C PHE A 178 -6.01 0.49 11.59
N PHE A 179 -6.36 0.83 12.83
CA PHE A 179 -7.52 0.28 13.53
C PHE A 179 -8.81 0.97 13.07
N HIS A 180 -9.61 0.24 12.28
CA HIS A 180 -10.95 0.64 11.90
C HIS A 180 -11.97 0.23 12.96
N TYR A 181 -12.82 1.16 13.41
CA TYR A 181 -13.76 0.99 14.53
C TYR A 181 -14.62 -0.28 14.45
N LYS A 182 -15.03 -0.70 13.24
CA LYS A 182 -15.87 -1.88 13.01
C LYS A 182 -15.11 -3.15 12.64
N HIS A 183 -13.94 -3.01 12.03
CA HIS A 183 -13.27 -4.10 11.33
C HIS A 183 -11.94 -4.50 11.97
N GLY A 184 -11.57 -3.85 13.08
CA GLY A 184 -10.27 -4.04 13.69
C GLY A 184 -9.17 -3.50 12.79
N LEU A 185 -8.03 -4.18 12.76
CA LEU A 185 -6.90 -3.79 11.94
C LEU A 185 -7.18 -4.07 10.45
N VAL A 186 -7.03 -3.04 9.61
CA VAL A 186 -7.32 -3.10 8.18
C VAL A 186 -6.16 -2.58 7.35
N PHE A 187 -6.07 -3.03 6.11
CA PHE A 187 -5.22 -2.45 5.08
C PHE A 187 -6.09 -1.71 4.07
N GLU A 188 -5.72 -0.48 3.74
CA GLU A 188 -6.45 0.37 2.82
C GLU A 188 -5.52 1.03 1.83
N ILE A 189 -5.96 1.08 0.57
CA ILE A 189 -5.30 1.83 -0.49
C ILE A 189 -6.29 2.77 -1.16
N ARG A 190 -5.78 3.86 -1.71
CA ARG A 190 -6.51 4.81 -2.53
C ARG A 190 -5.64 5.32 -3.66
N GLU A 191 -6.28 5.56 -4.80
CA GLU A 191 -5.70 6.31 -5.90
C GLU A 191 -5.90 7.83 -5.67
N LYS A 192 -5.26 8.65 -6.52
CA LYS A 192 -5.17 10.12 -6.42
C LYS A 192 -6.52 10.84 -6.21
N GLY A 193 -7.57 10.39 -6.88
CA GLY A 193 -8.94 10.90 -6.76
C GLY A 193 -9.65 10.53 -5.47
N GLY A 194 -9.09 9.61 -4.68
CA GLY A 194 -9.62 9.19 -3.40
C GLY A 194 -10.42 7.90 -3.43
N HIS A 195 -10.68 7.32 -4.61
CA HIS A 195 -11.34 6.02 -4.69
C HIS A 195 -10.43 4.95 -4.09
N GLY A 196 -11.02 4.04 -3.32
CA GLY A 196 -10.23 3.12 -2.52
C GLY A 196 -10.80 1.74 -2.39
N ILE A 197 -9.96 0.87 -1.86
CA ILE A 197 -10.29 -0.50 -1.53
C ILE A 197 -9.72 -0.80 -0.15
N ARG A 198 -10.50 -1.54 0.64
CA ARG A 198 -10.10 -1.97 1.98
C ARG A 198 -10.16 -3.48 2.10
N TRP A 199 -9.14 -4.03 2.74
CA TRP A 199 -9.06 -5.43 3.13
C TRP A 199 -8.88 -5.57 4.64
N SER A 200 -9.08 -6.79 5.16
CA SER A 200 -8.51 -7.15 6.45
C SER A 200 -6.99 -6.92 6.45
N HIS A 201 -6.40 -6.79 7.63
CA HIS A 201 -4.98 -6.50 7.81
C HIS A 201 -4.03 -7.25 6.84
N GLY A 202 -4.15 -8.59 6.77
CA GLY A 202 -3.31 -9.42 5.91
C GLY A 202 -3.72 -9.47 4.44
N GLY A 203 -4.70 -8.68 4.01
CA GLY A 203 -5.16 -8.63 2.61
C GLY A 203 -6.09 -9.78 2.20
N GLU A 204 -6.24 -10.82 3.02
CA GLU A 204 -6.92 -12.06 2.65
C GLU A 204 -8.44 -11.95 2.48
N GLN A 205 -9.06 -10.88 2.99
CA GLN A 205 -10.50 -10.66 2.90
C GLN A 205 -10.81 -9.25 2.42
N LEU A 206 -11.53 -9.14 1.29
CA LEU A 206 -12.07 -7.87 0.83
C LEU A 206 -13.15 -7.38 1.80
N ILE A 207 -12.94 -6.19 2.37
CA ILE A 207 -13.93 -5.51 3.21
C ILE A 207 -14.88 -4.70 2.32
N GLY A 208 -14.35 -3.99 1.33
CA GLY A 208 -15.16 -3.30 0.33
C GLY A 208 -14.47 -2.12 -0.34
N PHE A 209 -15.22 -1.47 -1.22
CA PHE A 209 -14.83 -0.25 -1.93
C PHE A 209 -15.17 1.01 -1.15
N LEU A 210 -14.42 2.07 -1.41
CA LEU A 210 -14.43 3.31 -0.67
C LEU A 210 -14.70 4.49 -1.60
N GLU A 211 -15.61 5.37 -1.18
CA GLU A 211 -15.85 6.67 -1.81
C GLU A 211 -14.66 7.60 -1.53
N VAL A 212 -14.56 8.67 -2.31
CA VAL A 212 -13.58 9.73 -2.10
C VAL A 212 -13.65 10.31 -0.69
N PHE A 213 -12.54 10.82 -0.17
CA PHE A 213 -12.57 11.49 1.13
C PHE A 213 -13.49 12.71 1.08
N ILE A 214 -14.44 12.77 2.02
CA ILE A 214 -15.19 13.99 2.30
C ILE A 214 -14.28 14.84 3.18
N ASN A 215 -13.66 15.84 2.57
CA ASN A 215 -12.85 16.82 3.27
C ASN A 215 -13.75 18.02 3.57
N GLU A 216 -14.13 18.18 4.85
CA GLU A 216 -14.79 19.39 5.35
C GLU A 216 -13.81 20.56 5.47
#